data_AF-Q0TVP8-F1
#
_entry.id   AF-Q0TVP8-F1
#
_cell.length_a   1.000
_cell.length_b   1.000
_cell.length_c   1.000
_cell.angle_alpha   90.00
_cell.angle_beta   90.00
_cell.angle_gamma   90.00
#
_symmetry.space_group_name_H-M   'P 1'
#
loop_
_entity.id
_entity.type
_entity.pdbx_description
1 polymer ?
#
loop_
_entity_poly.entity_id
_entity_poly.type
_entity_poly.pdbx_seq_one_letter_code
_entity_poly.pdbx_strand_id
1 'polypeptide(L)'
;MLISASSPTFEDIQAITLMAAYSENGFVLIALALRFAVQSGIPNAVDQLITTCMNRSRTMSLEEQEWYRISRLWHGVCNLELFFSLDGGKLPGMTSYLSPRKIRTLINHPERTAVDVRLLSQIELNIIRAEAYTKLIDRDPISVQEERRLQTVLDDTTVELSLWLDEWTSIVSSEPSARERAIALQNLHIQRHWALMTLHLKAIASSGIENIELMTDSQQNSVRKAKEAAASHLECILQAPSVGEQDPAQTSPYLSSFKWTLDYVWAKCAFSVLLVLKLAILLRDPVPAIMSLLRDAHRLLEELKRVTVGHIAYFQILQTSIEKCEAALGEYVAQQSSGPETASLEAARAAEDEFQGYVPSEFVFEWDFPGLNLKHMPLGWQDLFINIDGLF
;
A
#
# COMPACT_ATOMS: atom_id res chain seq x y z
N MET A 1 19.09 -21.26 -11.32
CA MET A 1 18.33 -22.16 -12.21
C MET A 1 18.17 -21.46 -13.55
N LEU A 2 18.93 -21.85 -14.57
CA LEU A 2 18.74 -21.34 -15.93
C LEU A 2 17.64 -22.21 -16.56
N ILE A 3 16.42 -21.67 -16.67
CA ILE A 3 15.30 -22.36 -17.29
C ILE A 3 15.61 -22.48 -18.80
N SER A 4 16.05 -23.67 -19.23
CA SER A 4 16.33 -24.01 -20.62
C SER A 4 15.11 -24.65 -21.30
N ALA A 5 13.93 -24.05 -21.19
CA ALA A 5 12.76 -24.47 -21.97
C ALA A 5 12.71 -23.63 -23.25
N SER A 6 12.72 -24.28 -24.41
CA SER A 6 12.66 -23.63 -25.73
C SER A 6 11.38 -22.79 -25.94
N SER A 7 10.35 -23.01 -25.12
CA SER A 7 9.16 -22.17 -24.97
C SER A 7 8.57 -22.38 -23.56
N PRO A 8 8.29 -21.32 -22.79
CA PRO A 8 7.72 -21.46 -21.44
C PRO A 8 6.26 -21.92 -21.49
N THR A 9 5.91 -22.90 -20.66
CA THR A 9 4.53 -23.39 -20.48
C THR A 9 3.71 -22.46 -19.58
N PHE A 10 2.38 -22.65 -19.52
CA PHE A 10 1.54 -21.86 -18.61
C PHE A 10 1.83 -22.20 -17.14
N GLU A 11 2.14 -23.47 -16.85
CA GLU A 11 2.55 -23.96 -15.54
C GLU A 11 3.89 -23.35 -15.10
N ASP A 12 4.85 -23.18 -16.02
CA ASP A 12 6.10 -22.47 -15.73
C ASP A 12 5.82 -21.02 -15.30
N ILE A 13 4.94 -20.33 -16.02
CA ILE A 13 4.57 -18.94 -15.72
C ILE A 13 3.85 -18.85 -14.36
N GLN A 14 2.92 -19.77 -14.08
CA GLN A 14 2.25 -19.88 -12.78
C GLN A 14 3.25 -20.11 -11.64
N ALA A 15 4.17 -21.06 -11.82
CA ALA A 15 5.17 -21.39 -10.82
C ALA A 15 6.10 -20.21 -10.54
N ILE A 16 6.62 -19.54 -11.58
CA ILE A 16 7.49 -18.37 -11.41
C ILE A 16 6.73 -17.22 -10.75
N THR A 17 5.46 -16.98 -11.12
CA THR A 17 4.62 -15.94 -10.51
C THR A 17 4.37 -16.22 -9.02
N LEU A 18 4.11 -17.48 -8.67
CA LEU A 18 3.94 -17.89 -7.28
C LEU A 18 5.25 -17.71 -6.49
N MET A 19 6.39 -18.12 -7.06
CA MET A 19 7.71 -17.93 -6.44
C MET A 19 8.04 -16.45 -6.25
N ALA A 20 7.68 -15.60 -7.22
CA ALA A 20 7.88 -14.15 -7.13
C ALA A 20 7.14 -13.52 -5.95
N ALA A 21 6.03 -14.11 -5.54
CA ALA A 21 5.17 -13.58 -4.49
C ALA A 21 5.70 -13.80 -3.06
N TYR A 22 6.66 -14.71 -2.88
CA TYR A 22 7.24 -15.13 -1.59
C TYR A 22 8.77 -15.12 -1.62
N SER A 23 9.38 -14.29 -2.46
CA SER A 23 10.83 -14.21 -2.61
C SER A 23 11.31 -12.78 -2.45
N GLU A 24 12.43 -12.62 -1.74
CA GLU A 24 13.18 -11.36 -1.63
C GLU A 24 13.51 -10.77 -3.02
N ASN A 25 13.81 -11.62 -4.00
CA ASN A 25 14.08 -11.20 -5.39
C ASN A 25 12.83 -11.28 -6.29
N GLY A 26 11.65 -11.11 -5.70
CA GLY A 26 10.37 -11.25 -6.38
C GLY A 26 10.25 -10.39 -7.64
N PHE A 27 10.83 -9.19 -7.64
CA PHE A 27 10.83 -8.27 -8.78
C PHE A 27 11.48 -8.84 -10.06
N VAL A 28 12.55 -9.64 -9.90
CA VAL A 28 13.25 -10.31 -11.02
C VAL A 28 12.38 -11.45 -11.55
N LEU A 29 11.82 -12.25 -10.64
CA LEU A 29 10.98 -13.38 -10.99
C LEU A 29 9.71 -12.92 -11.69
N ILE A 30 9.07 -11.84 -11.23
CA ILE A 30 7.88 -11.31 -11.91
C ILE A 30 8.22 -10.69 -13.27
N ALA A 31 9.40 -10.08 -13.43
CA ALA A 31 9.85 -9.60 -14.74
C ALA A 31 10.03 -10.75 -15.74
N LEU A 32 10.55 -11.89 -15.26
CA LEU A 32 10.69 -13.11 -16.06
C LEU A 32 9.33 -13.72 -16.41
N ALA A 33 8.43 -13.86 -15.43
CA ALA A 33 7.07 -14.37 -15.65
C ALA A 33 6.29 -13.49 -16.64
N LEU A 34 6.41 -12.17 -16.51
CA LEU A 34 5.81 -11.21 -17.43
C LEU A 34 6.34 -11.40 -18.86
N ARG A 35 7.66 -11.47 -19.03
CA ARG A 35 8.28 -11.71 -20.34
C ARG A 35 7.78 -13.02 -20.95
N PHE A 36 7.74 -14.09 -20.18
CA PHE A 36 7.25 -15.40 -20.63
C PHE A 36 5.77 -15.36 -21.01
N ALA A 37 4.93 -14.68 -20.23
CA ALA A 37 3.51 -14.50 -20.54
C ALA A 37 3.30 -13.77 -21.88
N VAL A 38 4.05 -12.69 -22.13
CA VAL A 38 4.00 -11.95 -23.40
C VAL A 38 4.48 -12.83 -24.57
N GLN A 39 5.60 -13.55 -24.40
CA GLN A 39 6.13 -14.45 -25.43
C GLN A 39 5.16 -15.59 -25.77
N SER A 40 4.43 -16.10 -24.79
CA SER A 40 3.42 -17.14 -24.99
C SER A 40 2.06 -16.60 -25.46
N GLY A 41 1.94 -15.29 -25.73
CA GLY A 41 0.71 -14.68 -26.26
C GLY A 41 -0.46 -14.64 -25.27
N ILE A 42 -0.19 -14.83 -23.97
CA ILE A 42 -1.20 -14.78 -22.89
C ILE A 42 -2.03 -13.48 -22.89
N PRO A 43 -1.48 -12.27 -23.17
CA PRO A 43 -2.27 -11.05 -23.20
C PRO A 43 -3.48 -11.12 -24.16
N ASN A 44 -3.35 -11.87 -25.25
CA ASN A 44 -4.40 -12.02 -26.26
C ASN A 44 -5.60 -12.84 -25.74
N ALA A 45 -5.42 -13.64 -24.67
CA ALA A 45 -6.48 -14.48 -24.12
C ALA A 45 -7.71 -13.67 -23.70
N VAL A 46 -7.51 -12.45 -23.20
CA VAL A 46 -8.61 -11.56 -22.80
C VAL A 46 -9.42 -11.11 -24.02
N ASP A 47 -8.74 -10.78 -25.12
CA ASP A 47 -9.41 -10.38 -26.37
C ASP A 47 -10.14 -11.56 -27.03
N GLN A 48 -9.54 -12.74 -27.02
CA GLN A 48 -10.17 -13.98 -27.50
C GLN A 48 -11.40 -14.33 -26.67
N LEU A 49 -11.31 -14.23 -25.35
CA LEU A 49 -12.43 -14.46 -24.45
C LEU A 49 -13.59 -13.50 -24.72
N ILE A 50 -13.31 -12.19 -24.81
CA ILE A 50 -14.35 -11.18 -25.06
C ILE A 50 -15.03 -11.44 -26.40
N THR A 51 -14.27 -11.74 -27.45
CA THR A 51 -14.80 -12.07 -28.78
C THR A 51 -15.69 -13.32 -28.74
N THR A 52 -15.27 -14.34 -27.97
CA THR A 52 -16.03 -15.58 -27.78
C THR A 52 -17.33 -15.34 -27.02
N CYS A 53 -17.31 -14.54 -25.95
CA CYS A 53 -18.49 -14.18 -25.17
C CYS A 53 -19.50 -13.35 -25.99
N MET A 54 -19.06 -12.49 -26.90
CA MET A 54 -19.95 -11.71 -27.78
C MET A 54 -20.67 -12.60 -28.81
N ASN A 55 -20.04 -13.68 -29.26
CA ASN A 55 -20.58 -14.64 -30.22
C ASN A 55 -21.25 -15.86 -29.56
N ARG A 56 -21.53 -15.76 -28.25
CA ARG A 56 -21.93 -16.89 -27.42
C ARG A 56 -23.26 -17.51 -27.87
N SER A 57 -23.22 -18.81 -28.17
CA SER A 57 -24.41 -19.68 -28.18
C SER A 57 -24.78 -20.08 -26.74
N ARG A 58 -26.02 -20.55 -26.51
CA ARG A 58 -26.61 -20.78 -25.16
C ARG A 58 -25.75 -21.60 -24.18
N THR A 59 -24.78 -22.39 -24.64
CA THR A 59 -23.90 -23.24 -23.82
C THR A 59 -22.45 -22.76 -23.87
N MET A 60 -21.82 -22.65 -22.69
CA MET A 60 -20.40 -22.31 -22.53
C MET A 60 -19.51 -23.42 -23.12
N SER A 61 -18.51 -23.04 -23.93
CA SER A 61 -17.57 -24.00 -24.52
C SER A 61 -16.38 -24.27 -23.57
N LEU A 62 -15.73 -25.43 -23.73
CA LEU A 62 -14.48 -25.73 -23.01
C LEU A 62 -13.37 -24.73 -23.37
N GLU A 63 -13.41 -24.19 -24.58
CA GLU A 63 -12.49 -23.16 -25.05
C GLU A 63 -12.71 -21.82 -24.32
N GLU A 64 -13.97 -21.39 -24.11
CA GLU A 64 -14.31 -20.19 -23.31
C GLU A 64 -13.81 -20.32 -21.87
N GLN A 65 -13.98 -21.51 -21.26
CA GLN A 65 -13.47 -21.80 -19.91
C GLN A 65 -11.93 -21.71 -19.85
N GLU A 66 -11.25 -22.24 -20.85
CA GLU A 66 -9.79 -22.20 -20.92
C GLU A 66 -9.27 -20.77 -21.09
N TRP A 67 -9.89 -19.98 -21.98
CA TRP A 67 -9.54 -18.57 -22.14
C TRP A 67 -9.76 -17.76 -20.86
N TYR A 68 -10.78 -18.08 -20.06
CA TYR A 68 -10.98 -17.47 -18.75
C TYR A 68 -9.86 -17.82 -17.76
N ARG A 69 -9.42 -19.09 -17.73
CA ARG A 69 -8.30 -19.52 -16.87
C ARG A 69 -6.99 -18.85 -17.26
N ILE A 70 -6.70 -18.76 -18.55
CA ILE A 70 -5.51 -18.07 -19.07
C ILE A 70 -5.60 -16.56 -18.77
N SER A 71 -6.79 -15.97 -18.90
CA SER A 71 -7.03 -14.57 -18.49
C SER A 71 -6.77 -14.35 -17.01
N ARG A 72 -7.15 -15.29 -16.12
CA ARG A 72 -6.83 -15.21 -14.69
C ARG A 72 -5.32 -15.20 -14.43
N LEU A 73 -4.58 -16.07 -15.12
CA LEU A 73 -3.11 -16.09 -15.04
C LEU A 73 -2.52 -14.75 -15.47
N TRP A 74 -2.99 -14.20 -16.59
CA TRP A 74 -2.57 -12.89 -17.07
C TRP A 74 -2.74 -11.81 -16.01
N HIS A 75 -3.95 -11.68 -15.46
CA HIS A 75 -4.28 -10.69 -14.46
C HIS A 75 -3.50 -10.89 -13.15
N GLY A 76 -3.23 -12.15 -12.76
CA GLY A 76 -2.37 -12.48 -11.62
C GLY A 76 -0.94 -11.97 -11.79
N VAL A 77 -0.33 -12.22 -12.96
CA VAL A 77 0.99 -11.67 -13.33
C VAL A 77 0.96 -10.13 -13.31
N CYS A 78 -0.09 -9.54 -13.89
CA CYS A 78 -0.25 -8.09 -13.94
C CYS A 78 -0.35 -7.44 -12.57
N ASN A 79 -1.12 -8.03 -11.67
CA ASN A 79 -1.29 -7.49 -10.34
C ASN A 79 0.03 -7.48 -9.56
N LEU A 80 0.82 -8.55 -9.67
CA LEU A 80 2.10 -8.63 -8.98
C LEU A 80 3.15 -7.69 -9.60
N GLU A 81 3.19 -7.54 -10.93
CA GLU A 81 4.03 -6.53 -11.59
C GLU A 81 3.65 -5.11 -11.14
N LEU A 82 2.36 -4.80 -11.06
CA LEU A 82 1.89 -3.51 -10.59
C LEU A 82 2.33 -3.24 -9.15
N PHE A 83 2.26 -4.23 -8.25
CA PHE A 83 2.78 -4.06 -6.89
C PHE A 83 4.27 -3.70 -6.87
N PHE A 84 5.12 -4.45 -7.56
CA PHE A 84 6.55 -4.14 -7.59
C PHE A 84 6.85 -2.79 -8.26
N SER A 85 6.07 -2.38 -9.26
CA SER A 85 6.27 -1.09 -9.91
C SER A 85 5.81 0.11 -9.06
N LEU A 86 4.67 -0.01 -8.39
CA LEU A 86 4.07 1.08 -7.61
C LEU A 86 4.72 1.23 -6.23
N ASP A 87 5.02 0.09 -5.62
CA ASP A 87 5.40 0.00 -4.21
C ASP A 87 6.88 -0.45 -4.04
N GLY A 88 7.52 -1.01 -5.08
CA GLY A 88 8.92 -1.44 -5.07
C GLY A 88 9.88 -0.58 -5.91
N GLY A 89 9.44 0.57 -6.43
CA GLY A 89 10.27 1.52 -7.17
C GLY A 89 10.75 1.04 -8.56
N LYS A 90 10.26 -0.12 -9.02
CA LYS A 90 10.61 -0.67 -10.34
C LYS A 90 9.92 0.11 -11.46
N LEU A 91 10.63 0.38 -12.55
CA LEU A 91 9.99 0.93 -13.76
C LEU A 91 8.91 -0.03 -14.30
N PRO A 92 7.68 0.44 -14.56
CA PRO A 92 6.60 -0.42 -15.03
C PRO A 92 6.94 -1.13 -16.34
N GLY A 93 6.75 -2.45 -16.41
CA GLY A 93 6.97 -3.22 -17.64
C GLY A 93 5.77 -3.31 -18.60
N MET A 94 4.57 -2.82 -18.23
CA MET A 94 3.32 -3.32 -18.84
C MET A 94 2.12 -2.36 -18.96
N THR A 95 2.20 -1.08 -18.59
CA THR A 95 1.02 -0.21 -18.46
C THR A 95 0.08 -0.16 -19.70
N SER A 96 0.56 -0.48 -20.90
CA SER A 96 -0.25 -0.50 -22.13
C SER A 96 -1.23 -1.68 -22.29
N TYR A 97 -1.14 -2.76 -21.50
CA TYR A 97 -1.91 -3.99 -21.75
C TYR A 97 -3.17 -4.18 -20.89
N LEU A 98 -3.42 -3.27 -19.95
CA LEU A 98 -4.56 -3.35 -19.04
C LEU A 98 -5.68 -2.40 -19.48
N SER A 99 -6.93 -2.85 -19.36
CA SER A 99 -8.10 -2.04 -19.70
C SER A 99 -9.20 -2.25 -18.67
N PRO A 100 -9.63 -1.20 -17.95
CA PRO A 100 -10.76 -1.29 -17.01
C PRO A 100 -12.01 -1.86 -17.67
N ARG A 101 -12.29 -1.49 -18.93
CA ARG A 101 -13.42 -2.03 -19.70
C ARG A 101 -13.34 -3.54 -19.87
N LYS A 102 -12.15 -4.08 -20.19
CA LYS A 102 -11.94 -5.53 -20.33
C LYS A 102 -12.12 -6.23 -18.98
N ILE A 103 -11.60 -5.65 -17.89
CA ILE A 103 -11.74 -6.17 -16.53
C ILE A 103 -13.23 -6.30 -16.15
N ARG A 104 -14.04 -5.26 -16.40
CA ARG A 104 -15.48 -5.28 -16.10
C ARG A 104 -16.24 -6.35 -16.89
N THR A 105 -15.82 -6.70 -18.10
CA THR A 105 -16.41 -7.83 -18.85
C THR A 105 -16.17 -9.17 -18.14
N LEU A 106 -14.99 -9.38 -17.55
CA LEU A 106 -14.63 -10.63 -16.87
C LEU A 106 -15.43 -10.88 -15.58
N ILE A 107 -15.93 -9.82 -14.94
CA ILE A 107 -16.74 -9.89 -13.72
C ILE A 107 -18.11 -10.53 -14.00
N ASN A 108 -18.64 -10.39 -15.21
CA ASN A 108 -19.94 -10.97 -15.56
C ASN A 108 -19.83 -12.40 -16.10
N HIS A 109 -18.61 -12.97 -16.12
CA HIS A 109 -18.37 -14.29 -16.66
C HIS A 109 -18.81 -15.41 -15.69
N PRO A 110 -19.47 -16.49 -16.15
CA PRO A 110 -19.97 -17.55 -15.26
C PRO A 110 -18.89 -18.34 -14.50
N GLU A 111 -17.66 -18.46 -15.02
CA GLU A 111 -16.53 -19.12 -14.32
C GLU A 111 -15.86 -18.25 -13.25
N ARG A 112 -16.40 -17.04 -13.01
CA ARG A 112 -15.83 -16.09 -12.05
C ARG A 112 -16.05 -16.57 -10.62
N THR A 113 -14.96 -16.56 -9.85
CA THR A 113 -14.92 -16.87 -8.42
C THR A 113 -14.85 -15.60 -7.56
N ALA A 114 -15.08 -15.71 -6.25
CA ALA A 114 -14.88 -14.60 -5.31
C ALA A 114 -13.41 -14.13 -5.22
N VAL A 115 -12.46 -15.01 -5.56
CA VAL A 115 -11.04 -14.64 -5.67
C VAL A 115 -10.81 -13.72 -6.87
N ASP A 116 -11.49 -13.99 -7.98
CA ASP A 116 -11.39 -13.17 -9.19
C ASP A 116 -11.91 -11.75 -8.93
N VAL A 117 -12.99 -11.60 -8.16
CA VAL A 117 -13.51 -10.27 -7.76
C VAL A 117 -12.44 -9.46 -7.04
N ARG A 118 -11.75 -10.06 -6.06
CA ARG A 118 -10.66 -9.39 -5.33
C ARG A 118 -9.49 -9.04 -6.23
N LEU A 119 -9.04 -9.98 -7.06
CA LEU A 119 -7.94 -9.76 -8.01
C LEU A 119 -8.25 -8.60 -8.98
N LEU A 120 -9.41 -8.65 -9.62
CA LEU A 120 -9.80 -7.65 -10.62
C LEU A 120 -10.00 -6.27 -10.00
N SER A 121 -10.58 -6.19 -8.79
CA SER A 121 -10.71 -4.93 -8.05
C SER A 121 -9.36 -4.29 -7.74
N GLN A 122 -8.39 -5.11 -7.34
CA GLN A 122 -7.05 -4.67 -7.01
C GLN A 122 -6.29 -4.16 -8.25
N ILE A 123 -6.47 -4.81 -9.40
CA ILE A 123 -5.85 -4.37 -10.65
C ILE A 123 -6.39 -3.01 -11.06
N GLU A 124 -7.72 -2.82 -11.05
CA GLU A 124 -8.29 -1.51 -11.40
C GLU A 124 -7.83 -0.40 -10.45
N LEU A 125 -7.75 -0.68 -9.15
CA LEU A 125 -7.18 0.26 -8.19
C LEU A 125 -5.74 0.63 -8.53
N ASN A 126 -4.92 -0.37 -8.86
CA ASN A 126 -3.51 -0.15 -9.18
C ASN A 126 -3.32 0.57 -10.52
N ILE A 127 -4.26 0.45 -11.47
CA ILE A 127 -4.28 1.28 -12.70
C ILE A 127 -4.47 2.75 -12.32
N ILE A 128 -5.48 3.07 -11.50
CA ILE A 128 -5.72 4.46 -11.01
C ILE A 128 -4.46 5.01 -10.32
N ARG A 129 -3.86 4.21 -9.43
CA ARG A 129 -2.60 4.59 -8.74
C ARG A 129 -1.45 4.84 -9.72
N ALA A 130 -1.27 3.98 -10.71
CA ALA A 130 -0.21 4.12 -11.71
C ALA A 130 -0.37 5.40 -12.52
N GLU A 131 -1.57 5.67 -13.00
CA GLU A 131 -1.89 6.89 -13.76
C GLU A 131 -1.64 8.16 -12.92
N ALA A 132 -2.07 8.15 -11.66
CA ALA A 132 -1.81 9.25 -10.74
C ALA A 132 -0.31 9.47 -10.52
N TYR A 133 0.47 8.40 -10.31
CA TYR A 133 1.91 8.51 -10.10
C TYR A 133 2.64 9.02 -11.35
N THR A 134 2.23 8.59 -12.55
CA THR A 134 2.78 9.15 -13.80
C THR A 134 2.52 10.66 -13.88
N LYS A 135 1.29 11.11 -13.59
CA LYS A 135 0.94 12.55 -13.56
C LYS A 135 1.74 13.32 -12.49
N LEU A 136 2.11 12.66 -11.39
CA LEU A 136 2.94 13.26 -10.33
C LEU A 136 4.44 13.27 -10.66
N ILE A 137 4.94 12.42 -11.57
CA ILE A 137 6.36 12.36 -11.94
C ILE A 137 6.68 13.29 -13.13
N ASP A 138 5.73 13.46 -14.06
CA ASP A 138 5.89 14.26 -15.29
C ASP A 138 5.89 15.77 -15.01
N ARG A 139 6.95 16.25 -14.35
CA ARG A 139 7.07 17.63 -13.83
C ARG A 139 8.25 18.39 -14.40
N ASP A 140 8.05 19.70 -14.51
CA ASP A 140 9.10 20.70 -14.74
C ASP A 140 9.28 21.55 -13.46
N PRO A 141 10.46 21.52 -12.80
CA PRO A 141 10.60 21.88 -11.37
C PRO A 141 10.46 23.36 -10.97
N ILE A 142 10.02 24.28 -11.84
CA ILE A 142 10.29 25.74 -11.66
C ILE A 142 9.03 26.63 -11.52
N SER A 143 7.78 26.13 -11.53
CA SER A 143 6.59 27.02 -11.66
C SER A 143 5.56 26.95 -10.51
N VAL A 144 5.04 28.10 -10.07
CA VAL A 144 3.86 28.23 -9.15
C VAL A 144 2.58 27.59 -9.72
N GLN A 145 2.49 27.44 -11.05
CA GLN A 145 1.40 26.71 -11.70
C GLN A 145 1.40 25.22 -11.29
N GLU A 146 2.52 24.71 -10.78
CA GLU A 146 2.72 23.33 -10.41
C GLU A 146 1.89 22.93 -9.20
N GLU A 147 1.91 23.68 -8.09
CA GLU A 147 1.16 23.33 -6.87
C GLU A 147 -0.35 23.19 -7.14
N ARG A 148 -0.90 24.03 -8.01
CA ARG A 148 -2.30 23.92 -8.45
C ARG A 148 -2.54 22.65 -9.27
N ARG A 149 -1.62 22.28 -10.17
CA ARG A 149 -1.71 21.02 -10.93
C ARG A 149 -1.69 19.82 -9.99
N LEU A 150 -0.90 19.87 -8.92
CA LEU A 150 -0.85 18.77 -7.94
C LEU A 150 -2.13 18.63 -7.18
N GLN A 151 -2.66 19.76 -6.74
CA GLN A 151 -3.94 19.75 -6.08
C GLN A 151 -5.02 19.17 -7.01
N THR A 152 -4.98 19.51 -8.30
CA THR A 152 -5.89 18.93 -9.31
C THR A 152 -5.71 17.42 -9.44
N VAL A 153 -4.48 16.92 -9.57
CA VAL A 153 -4.20 15.48 -9.65
C VAL A 153 -4.66 14.75 -8.39
N LEU A 154 -4.41 15.32 -7.20
CA LEU A 154 -4.83 14.76 -5.93
C LEU A 154 -6.35 14.71 -5.81
N ASP A 155 -7.05 15.79 -6.16
CA ASP A 155 -8.50 15.89 -6.07
C ASP A 155 -9.17 14.93 -7.07
N ASP A 156 -8.74 14.95 -8.34
CA ASP A 156 -9.26 14.06 -9.39
C ASP A 156 -9.04 12.58 -9.02
N THR A 157 -7.84 12.22 -8.57
CA THR A 157 -7.54 10.84 -8.17
C THR A 157 -8.34 10.43 -6.93
N THR A 158 -8.55 11.34 -5.98
CA THR A 158 -9.39 11.07 -4.79
C THR A 158 -10.85 10.78 -5.19
N VAL A 159 -11.37 11.49 -6.20
CA VAL A 159 -12.69 11.22 -6.78
C VAL A 159 -12.71 9.85 -7.47
N GLU A 160 -11.72 9.53 -8.30
CA GLU A 160 -11.62 8.23 -8.97
C GLU A 160 -11.54 7.06 -7.98
N LEU A 161 -10.74 7.19 -6.92
CA LEU A 161 -10.66 6.21 -5.82
C LEU A 161 -11.99 6.07 -5.08
N SER A 162 -12.80 7.14 -5.04
CA SER A 162 -14.13 7.11 -4.46
C SER A 162 -15.12 6.33 -5.30
N LEU A 163 -15.16 6.63 -6.60
CA LEU A 163 -15.99 5.93 -7.57
C LEU A 163 -15.61 4.44 -7.65
N TRP A 164 -14.31 4.14 -7.64
CA TRP A 164 -13.81 2.76 -7.58
C TRP A 164 -14.37 2.02 -6.35
N LEU A 165 -14.30 2.62 -5.16
CA LEU A 165 -14.83 1.97 -3.95
C LEU A 165 -16.33 1.72 -4.06
N ASP A 166 -17.10 2.72 -4.49
CA ASP A 166 -18.57 2.64 -4.55
C ASP A 166 -19.02 1.55 -5.53
N GLU A 167 -18.42 1.51 -6.73
CA GLU A 167 -18.73 0.51 -7.75
C GLU A 167 -18.34 -0.90 -7.30
N TRP A 168 -17.13 -1.08 -6.77
CA TRP A 168 -16.69 -2.40 -6.32
C TRP A 168 -17.41 -2.86 -5.06
N THR A 169 -17.87 -1.95 -4.21
CA THR A 169 -18.75 -2.25 -3.09
C THR A 169 -20.09 -2.80 -3.59
N SER A 170 -20.68 -2.18 -4.62
CA SER A 170 -21.89 -2.69 -5.25
C SER A 170 -21.70 -4.07 -5.86
N ILE A 171 -20.57 -4.31 -6.53
CA ILE A 171 -20.26 -5.62 -7.13
C ILE A 171 -20.07 -6.69 -6.04
N VAL A 172 -19.23 -6.41 -5.04
CA VAL A 172 -18.97 -7.34 -3.93
C VAL A 172 -20.24 -7.62 -3.12
N SER A 173 -21.15 -6.64 -3.01
CA SER A 173 -22.43 -6.82 -2.31
C SER A 173 -23.31 -7.91 -2.93
N SER A 174 -23.11 -8.21 -4.22
CA SER A 174 -23.82 -9.29 -4.92
C SER A 174 -23.22 -10.69 -4.70
N GLU A 175 -22.07 -10.80 -4.02
CA GLU A 175 -21.45 -12.11 -3.76
C GLU A 175 -22.35 -12.99 -2.89
N PRO A 176 -22.53 -14.28 -3.23
CA PRO A 176 -23.44 -15.17 -2.51
C PRO A 176 -22.96 -15.48 -1.09
N SER A 177 -21.66 -15.66 -0.91
CA SER A 177 -21.06 -16.01 0.39
C SER A 177 -20.94 -14.79 1.29
N ALA A 178 -21.63 -14.80 2.43
CA ALA A 178 -21.56 -13.71 3.41
C ALA A 178 -20.15 -13.47 3.97
N ARG A 179 -19.39 -14.56 4.17
CA ARG A 179 -18.02 -14.49 4.67
C ARG A 179 -17.08 -13.88 3.63
N GLU A 180 -17.15 -14.35 2.38
CA GLU A 180 -16.30 -13.82 1.30
C GLU A 180 -16.63 -12.36 1.00
N ARG A 181 -17.93 -12.02 0.99
CA ARG A 181 -18.41 -10.64 0.88
C ARG A 181 -17.83 -9.74 1.96
N ALA A 182 -17.91 -10.14 3.23
CA ALA A 182 -17.38 -9.34 4.34
C ALA A 182 -15.87 -9.10 4.23
N ILE A 183 -15.10 -10.15 3.93
CA ILE A 183 -13.64 -10.04 3.75
C ILE A 183 -13.29 -9.17 2.54
N ALA A 184 -14.02 -9.32 1.42
CA ALA A 184 -13.80 -8.53 0.22
C ALA A 184 -14.11 -7.04 0.45
N LEU A 185 -15.24 -6.71 1.10
CA LEU A 185 -15.57 -5.32 1.45
C LEU A 185 -14.50 -4.70 2.35
N GLN A 186 -14.09 -5.41 3.40
CA GLN A 186 -13.02 -4.96 4.29
C GLN A 186 -11.72 -4.71 3.51
N ASN A 187 -11.35 -5.61 2.59
CA ASN A 187 -10.18 -5.44 1.75
C ASN A 187 -10.27 -4.22 0.82
N LEU A 188 -11.45 -3.93 0.22
CA LEU A 188 -11.63 -2.73 -0.61
C LEU A 188 -11.33 -1.44 0.17
N HIS A 189 -11.85 -1.32 1.39
CA HIS A 189 -11.58 -0.17 2.25
C HIS A 189 -10.11 -0.06 2.63
N ILE A 190 -9.47 -1.17 3.03
CA ILE A 190 -8.04 -1.20 3.34
C ILE A 190 -7.23 -0.72 2.13
N GLN A 191 -7.49 -1.26 0.95
CA GLN A 191 -6.75 -0.91 -0.26
C GLN A 191 -6.97 0.54 -0.71
N ARG A 192 -8.19 1.08 -0.54
CA ARG A 192 -8.45 2.51 -0.78
C ARG A 192 -7.62 3.40 0.15
N HIS A 193 -7.63 3.13 1.45
CA HIS A 193 -6.86 3.92 2.41
C HIS A 193 -5.36 3.84 2.13
N TRP A 194 -4.86 2.67 1.74
CA TRP A 194 -3.49 2.51 1.24
C TRP A 194 -3.20 3.41 0.03
N ALA A 195 -4.11 3.45 -0.95
CA ALA A 195 -3.98 4.28 -2.14
C ALA A 195 -3.96 5.78 -1.80
N LEU A 196 -4.87 6.26 -0.93
CA LEU A 196 -4.91 7.67 -0.51
C LEU A 196 -3.65 8.08 0.27
N MET A 197 -3.23 7.24 1.21
CA MET A 197 -2.02 7.45 2.00
C MET A 197 -0.79 7.61 1.10
N THR A 198 -0.59 6.66 0.19
CA THR A 198 0.57 6.67 -0.72
C THR A 198 0.49 7.77 -1.78
N LEU A 199 -0.70 8.12 -2.26
CA LEU A 199 -0.93 9.23 -3.18
C LEU A 199 -0.45 10.57 -2.60
N HIS A 200 -0.90 10.91 -1.39
CA HIS A 200 -0.51 12.16 -0.74
C HIS A 200 0.99 12.20 -0.45
N LEU A 201 1.58 11.09 0.01
CA LEU A 201 2.99 11.02 0.33
C LEU A 201 3.87 11.06 -0.93
N LYS A 202 3.47 10.45 -2.06
CA LYS A 202 4.19 10.61 -3.32
C LYS A 202 4.10 12.04 -3.86
N ALA A 203 2.96 12.72 -3.69
CA ALA A 203 2.87 14.14 -4.04
C ALA A 203 3.80 15.02 -3.20
N ILE A 204 3.98 14.71 -1.91
CA ILE A 204 4.98 15.38 -1.07
C ILE A 204 6.40 15.04 -1.50
N ALA A 205 6.71 13.76 -1.71
CA ALA A 205 8.03 13.30 -2.12
C ALA A 205 8.51 13.97 -3.41
N SER A 206 7.60 14.18 -4.37
CA SER A 206 7.90 14.89 -5.62
C SER A 206 8.24 16.39 -5.47
N SER A 207 8.02 16.97 -4.28
CA SER A 207 8.49 18.34 -3.96
C SER A 207 9.94 18.38 -3.46
N GLY A 208 10.49 17.25 -3.01
CA GLY A 208 11.82 17.18 -2.38
C GLY A 208 11.92 17.78 -0.97
N ILE A 209 10.83 18.28 -0.39
CA ILE A 209 10.81 18.86 0.94
C ILE A 209 10.53 17.77 1.98
N GLU A 210 11.50 17.53 2.87
CA GLU A 210 11.40 16.51 3.93
C GLU A 210 11.05 17.11 5.30
N ASN A 211 11.43 18.37 5.54
CA ASN A 211 11.15 19.05 6.80
C ASN A 211 9.75 19.66 6.77
N ILE A 212 8.87 19.18 7.65
CA ILE A 212 7.47 19.62 7.72
C ILE A 212 7.36 21.13 7.97
N GLU A 213 8.30 21.73 8.72
CA GLU A 213 8.32 23.18 8.99
C GLU A 213 8.55 24.04 7.73
N LEU A 214 9.14 23.45 6.68
CA LEU A 214 9.40 24.13 5.41
C LEU A 214 8.27 23.95 4.39
N MET A 215 7.26 23.12 4.73
CA MET A 215 6.18 22.80 3.83
C MET A 215 5.14 23.93 3.76
N THR A 216 4.56 24.14 2.57
CA THR A 216 3.39 24.99 2.39
C THR A 216 2.17 24.42 3.12
N ASP A 217 1.15 25.25 3.35
CA ASP A 217 -0.12 24.80 3.96
C ASP A 217 -0.74 23.62 3.20
N SER A 218 -0.64 23.62 1.87
CA SER A 218 -1.14 22.53 1.01
C SER A 218 -0.37 21.23 1.22
N GLN A 219 0.96 21.33 1.32
CA GLN A 219 1.84 20.19 1.57
C GLN A 219 1.61 19.63 2.99
N GLN A 220 1.53 20.48 4.01
CA GLN A 220 1.18 20.05 5.37
C GLN A 220 -0.22 19.42 5.44
N ASN A 221 -1.19 19.96 4.69
CA ASN A 221 -2.50 19.35 4.57
C ASN A 221 -2.44 17.96 3.91
N SER A 222 -1.56 17.76 2.93
CA SER A 222 -1.33 16.43 2.35
C SER A 222 -0.71 15.46 3.37
N VAL A 223 0.21 15.91 4.22
CA VAL A 223 0.78 15.08 5.31
C VAL A 223 -0.34 14.66 6.27
N ARG A 224 -1.22 15.60 6.65
CA ARG A 224 -2.37 15.33 7.52
C ARG A 224 -3.33 14.32 6.90
N LYS A 225 -3.70 14.50 5.63
CA LYS A 225 -4.55 13.55 4.88
C LYS A 225 -3.91 12.16 4.78
N ALA A 226 -2.59 12.09 4.59
CA ALA A 226 -1.87 10.82 4.59
C ALA A 226 -1.96 10.11 5.96
N LYS A 227 -1.78 10.85 7.06
CA LYS A 227 -1.95 10.31 8.43
C LYS A 227 -3.39 9.84 8.67
N GLU A 228 -4.40 10.63 8.30
CA GLU A 228 -5.81 10.26 8.43
C GLU A 228 -6.15 8.99 7.66
N ALA A 229 -5.64 8.86 6.42
CA ALA A 229 -5.77 7.64 5.64
C ALA A 229 -5.06 6.46 6.31
N ALA A 230 -3.86 6.64 6.88
CA ALA A 230 -3.13 5.61 7.60
C ALA A 230 -3.85 5.14 8.89
N ALA A 231 -4.45 6.06 9.63
CA ALA A 231 -5.27 5.75 10.80
C ALA A 231 -6.54 4.97 10.40
N SER A 232 -7.24 5.41 9.36
CA SER A 232 -8.42 4.73 8.82
C SER A 232 -8.07 3.34 8.26
N HIS A 233 -6.88 3.19 7.66
CA HIS A 233 -6.34 1.90 7.22
C HIS A 233 -6.18 0.93 8.39
N LEU A 234 -5.56 1.37 9.49
CA LEU A 234 -5.41 0.57 10.72
C LEU A 234 -6.77 0.19 11.31
N GLU A 235 -7.70 1.15 11.38
CA GLU A 235 -9.06 0.88 11.85
C GLU A 235 -9.74 -0.19 11.00
N CYS A 236 -9.71 -0.05 9.67
CA CYS A 236 -10.29 -1.04 8.75
C CYS A 236 -9.66 -2.43 8.88
N ILE A 237 -8.35 -2.54 9.15
CA ILE A 237 -7.70 -3.83 9.41
C ILE A 237 -8.28 -4.49 10.67
N LEU A 238 -8.54 -3.70 11.71
CA LEU A 238 -9.02 -4.16 13.02
C LEU A 238 -10.54 -4.36 13.10
N GLN A 239 -11.29 -3.90 12.11
CA GLN A 239 -12.74 -4.09 12.04
C GLN A 239 -13.06 -5.60 12.08
N ALA A 240 -13.92 -5.97 13.03
CA ALA A 240 -14.48 -7.32 13.10
C ALA A 240 -15.77 -7.37 12.26
N PRO A 241 -16.00 -8.43 11.47
CA PRO A 241 -17.22 -8.52 10.68
C PRO A 241 -18.44 -8.68 11.59
N SER A 242 -19.46 -7.86 11.39
CA SER A 242 -20.66 -7.70 12.24
C SER A 242 -21.60 -8.92 12.30
N VAL A 243 -21.16 -10.10 11.85
CA VAL A 243 -22.03 -11.25 11.63
C VAL A 243 -21.95 -12.24 12.79
N GLY A 244 -22.87 -12.08 13.76
CA GLY A 244 -23.31 -13.10 14.73
C GLY A 244 -22.31 -13.45 15.84
N GLU A 245 -22.82 -13.64 17.06
CA GLU A 245 -22.14 -14.06 18.31
C GLU A 245 -20.66 -14.46 18.13
N GLN A 246 -19.78 -13.45 18.20
CA GLN A 246 -18.35 -13.67 18.17
C GLN A 246 -17.92 -14.22 19.52
N ASP A 247 -17.35 -15.42 19.51
CA ASP A 247 -16.47 -15.86 20.58
C ASP A 247 -15.32 -14.84 20.66
N PRO A 248 -15.10 -14.16 21.81
CA PRO A 248 -14.06 -13.13 21.95
C PRO A 248 -12.64 -13.65 21.70
N ALA A 249 -12.46 -14.97 21.56
CA ALA A 249 -11.21 -15.60 21.16
C ALA A 249 -10.99 -15.71 19.63
N GLN A 250 -11.97 -15.40 18.78
CA GLN A 250 -11.83 -15.56 17.33
C GLN A 250 -11.17 -14.34 16.66
N THR A 251 -10.00 -14.58 16.06
CA THR A 251 -9.29 -13.61 15.23
C THR A 251 -10.13 -13.18 14.04
N SER A 252 -10.06 -11.88 13.70
CA SER A 252 -10.76 -11.30 12.54
C SER A 252 -10.53 -12.16 11.28
N PRO A 253 -11.56 -12.53 10.51
CA PRO A 253 -11.39 -13.34 9.30
C PRO A 253 -10.38 -12.76 8.31
N TYR A 254 -10.27 -11.43 8.24
CA TYR A 254 -9.23 -10.76 7.45
C TYR A 254 -7.83 -11.03 8.01
N LEU A 255 -7.60 -10.77 9.30
CA LEU A 255 -6.32 -11.01 9.97
C LEU A 255 -5.94 -12.50 9.98
N SER A 256 -6.92 -13.40 10.05
CA SER A 256 -6.70 -14.85 9.98
C SER A 256 -6.07 -15.29 8.64
N SER A 257 -6.18 -14.46 7.60
CA SER A 257 -5.60 -14.75 6.29
C SER A 257 -4.10 -14.46 6.20
N PHE A 258 -3.52 -13.68 7.13
CA PHE A 258 -2.10 -13.27 7.10
C PHE A 258 -1.11 -14.44 7.13
N LYS A 259 -1.51 -15.60 7.66
CA LYS A 259 -0.70 -16.84 7.58
C LYS A 259 -0.43 -17.33 6.15
N TRP A 260 -1.22 -16.85 5.17
CA TRP A 260 -1.11 -17.20 3.74
C TRP A 260 -0.84 -15.97 2.87
N THR A 261 -0.64 -14.80 3.46
CA THR A 261 -0.43 -13.58 2.67
C THR A 261 1.01 -13.49 2.19
N LEU A 262 1.18 -12.78 1.09
CA LEU A 262 2.47 -12.46 0.49
C LEU A 262 3.28 -11.52 1.39
N ASP A 263 4.59 -11.52 1.23
CA ASP A 263 5.51 -10.67 2.01
C ASP A 263 5.16 -9.18 1.91
N TYR A 264 4.70 -8.75 0.73
CA TYR A 264 4.26 -7.37 0.53
C TYR A 264 3.07 -6.96 1.43
N VAL A 265 2.18 -7.90 1.78
CA VAL A 265 1.02 -7.59 2.64
C VAL A 265 1.49 -7.31 4.06
N TRP A 266 2.46 -8.11 4.53
CA TRP A 266 3.15 -7.90 5.80
C TRP A 266 3.90 -6.56 5.81
N ALA A 267 4.62 -6.26 4.74
CA ALA A 267 5.34 -4.99 4.57
C ALA A 267 4.39 -3.78 4.63
N LYS A 268 3.30 -3.78 3.86
CA LYS A 268 2.27 -2.72 3.87
C LYS A 268 1.66 -2.51 5.26
N CYS A 269 1.38 -3.62 5.95
CA CYS A 269 0.82 -3.59 7.30
C CYS A 269 1.78 -2.92 8.28
N ALA A 270 3.02 -3.41 8.38
CA ALA A 270 4.03 -2.87 9.28
C ALA A 270 4.37 -1.41 8.95
N PHE A 271 4.54 -1.09 7.66
CA PHE A 271 4.78 0.26 7.18
C PHE A 271 3.66 1.22 7.58
N SER A 272 2.39 0.84 7.36
CA SER A 272 1.25 1.73 7.64
C SER A 272 1.15 2.10 9.13
N VAL A 273 1.48 1.16 10.02
CA VAL A 273 1.51 1.40 11.47
C VAL A 273 2.69 2.28 11.87
N LEU A 274 3.89 1.97 11.38
CA LEU A 274 5.06 2.83 11.62
C LEU A 274 4.78 4.26 11.17
N LEU A 275 4.26 4.42 9.96
CA LEU A 275 3.97 5.71 9.36
C LEU A 275 2.93 6.49 10.17
N VAL A 276 1.78 5.89 10.54
CA VAL A 276 0.75 6.63 11.29
C VAL A 276 1.25 7.09 12.66
N LEU A 277 2.01 6.25 13.36
CA LEU A 277 2.61 6.59 14.66
C LEU A 277 3.64 7.69 14.51
N LYS A 278 4.51 7.61 13.49
CA LYS A 278 5.52 8.61 13.18
C LYS A 278 4.88 9.95 12.82
N LEU A 279 3.88 9.96 11.94
CA LEU A 279 3.17 11.17 11.55
C LEU A 279 2.40 11.80 12.72
N ALA A 280 1.85 11.01 13.64
CA ALA A 280 1.16 11.53 14.83
C ALA A 280 2.14 12.28 15.76
N ILE A 281 3.35 11.76 15.96
CA ILE A 281 4.41 12.45 16.71
C ILE A 281 4.88 13.70 15.97
N LEU A 282 5.18 13.58 14.67
CA LEU A 282 5.67 14.68 13.84
C LEU A 282 4.69 15.86 13.75
N LEU A 283 3.39 15.57 13.63
CA LEU A 283 2.33 16.59 13.58
C LEU A 283 1.92 17.11 14.96
N ARG A 284 2.57 16.64 16.03
CA ARG A 284 2.30 17.04 17.42
C ARG A 284 0.85 16.81 17.83
N ASP A 285 0.33 15.62 17.50
CA ASP A 285 -1.03 15.24 17.87
C ASP A 285 -1.24 15.26 19.39
N PRO A 286 -2.49 15.48 19.86
CA PRO A 286 -2.81 15.36 21.27
C PRO A 286 -2.44 13.96 21.80
N VAL A 287 -1.84 13.90 22.99
CA VAL A 287 -1.44 12.64 23.66
C VAL A 287 -2.55 11.58 23.65
N PRO A 288 -3.83 11.89 23.94
CA PRO A 288 -4.89 10.89 23.89
C PRO A 288 -5.10 10.26 22.50
N ALA A 289 -4.86 11.01 21.42
CA ALA A 289 -4.97 10.50 20.06
C ALA A 289 -3.83 9.52 19.75
N ILE A 290 -2.60 9.86 20.14
CA ILE A 290 -1.42 8.98 19.98
C ILE A 290 -1.60 7.69 20.79
N MET A 291 -2.07 7.80 22.03
CA MET A 291 -2.37 6.63 22.87
C MET A 291 -3.45 5.72 22.27
N SER A 292 -4.45 6.29 21.60
CA SER A 292 -5.47 5.51 20.89
C SER A 292 -4.85 4.71 19.73
N LEU A 293 -3.99 5.35 18.93
CA LEU A 293 -3.28 4.69 17.83
C LEU A 293 -2.36 3.57 18.35
N LEU A 294 -1.64 3.81 19.45
CA LEU A 294 -0.81 2.78 20.09
C LEU A 294 -1.65 1.59 20.55
N ARG A 295 -2.78 1.83 21.23
CA ARG A 295 -3.68 0.73 21.64
C ARG A 295 -4.13 -0.11 20.45
N ASP A 296 -4.50 0.53 19.35
CA ASP A 296 -4.95 -0.15 18.14
C ASP A 296 -3.79 -0.91 17.48
N ALA A 297 -2.57 -0.33 17.46
CA ALA A 297 -1.35 -1.01 17.00
C ALA A 297 -0.99 -2.24 17.84
N HIS A 298 -1.08 -2.16 19.18
CA HIS A 298 -0.91 -3.31 20.07
C HIS A 298 -1.96 -4.40 19.82
N ARG A 299 -3.22 -4.01 19.62
CA ARG A 299 -4.29 -4.97 19.28
C ARG A 299 -3.96 -5.70 17.98
N LEU A 300 -3.49 -4.97 16.96
CA LEU A 300 -3.05 -5.57 15.71
C LEU A 300 -1.86 -6.52 15.91
N LEU A 301 -0.85 -6.10 16.68
CA LEU A 301 0.32 -6.93 17.00
C LEU A 301 -0.09 -8.25 17.66
N GLU A 302 -0.99 -8.21 18.64
CA GLU A 302 -1.48 -9.40 19.33
C GLU A 302 -2.31 -10.33 18.42
N GLU A 303 -3.13 -9.78 17.52
CA GLU A 303 -3.84 -10.59 16.52
C GLU A 303 -2.88 -11.24 15.52
N LEU A 304 -1.88 -10.50 15.04
CA LEU A 304 -0.89 -11.01 14.10
C LEU A 304 0.02 -12.07 14.74
N LYS A 305 0.36 -11.92 16.01
CA LYS A 305 1.14 -12.90 16.78
C LYS A 305 0.51 -14.29 16.78
N ARG A 306 -0.82 -14.39 16.68
CA ARG A 306 -1.55 -15.67 16.62
C ARG A 306 -1.43 -16.39 15.28
N VAL A 307 -1.11 -15.65 14.21
CA VAL A 307 -1.06 -16.16 12.84
C VAL A 307 0.36 -16.18 12.26
N THR A 308 1.29 -15.46 12.87
CA THR A 308 2.71 -15.50 12.54
C THR A 308 3.27 -16.90 12.75
N VAL A 309 3.81 -17.49 11.69
CA VAL A 309 4.50 -18.77 11.74
C VAL A 309 5.93 -18.55 11.27
N GLY A 310 6.90 -18.84 12.12
CA GLY A 310 8.32 -18.64 11.82
C GLY A 310 8.76 -17.17 11.95
N HIS A 311 9.87 -16.85 11.28
CA HIS A 311 10.45 -15.51 11.31
C HIS A 311 9.83 -14.64 10.21
N ILE A 312 9.15 -13.56 10.59
CA ILE A 312 8.63 -12.56 9.67
C ILE A 312 9.25 -11.22 10.04
N ALA A 313 10.16 -10.71 9.20
CA ALA A 313 10.89 -9.46 9.47
C ALA A 313 9.94 -8.28 9.72
N TYR A 314 8.88 -8.15 8.91
CA TYR A 314 7.90 -7.08 9.06
C TYR A 314 7.09 -7.17 10.37
N PHE A 315 6.93 -8.36 10.96
CA PHE A 315 6.33 -8.49 12.30
C PHE A 315 7.25 -7.89 13.38
N GLN A 316 8.56 -8.09 13.27
CA GLN A 316 9.54 -7.46 14.17
C GLN A 316 9.63 -5.95 13.97
N ILE A 317 9.53 -5.49 12.72
CA ILE A 317 9.45 -4.05 12.42
C ILE A 317 8.21 -3.44 13.08
N LEU A 318 7.05 -4.11 12.98
CA LEU A 318 5.82 -3.65 13.64
C LEU A 318 6.03 -3.53 15.16
N GLN A 319 6.56 -4.56 15.81
CA GLN A 319 6.85 -4.55 17.23
C GLN A 319 7.79 -3.41 17.62
N THR A 320 8.92 -3.29 16.91
CA THR A 320 9.94 -2.25 17.16
C THR A 320 9.37 -0.84 16.95
N SER A 321 8.51 -0.66 15.96
CA SER A 321 7.87 0.63 15.67
C SER A 321 6.97 1.08 16.82
N ILE A 322 6.24 0.14 17.42
CA ILE A 322 5.40 0.37 18.59
C ILE A 322 6.27 0.76 19.80
N GLU A 323 7.28 -0.04 20.13
CA GLU A 323 8.19 0.19 21.25
C GLU A 323 8.89 1.56 21.17
N LYS A 324 9.37 1.93 19.98
CA LYS A 324 10.01 3.25 19.75
C LYS A 324 9.01 4.41 19.88
N CYS A 325 7.78 4.23 19.40
CA CYS A 325 6.75 5.26 19.55
C CYS A 325 6.36 5.46 21.01
N GLU A 326 6.26 4.39 21.82
CA GLU A 326 6.01 4.49 23.26
C GLU A 326 7.12 5.26 23.98
N ALA A 327 8.39 4.98 23.64
CA ALA A 327 9.53 5.71 24.18
C ALA A 327 9.49 7.21 23.82
N ALA A 328 9.24 7.53 22.54
CA ALA A 328 9.10 8.91 22.06
C ALA A 328 7.91 9.64 22.73
N LEU A 329 6.78 8.95 22.92
CA LEU A 329 5.61 9.52 23.60
C LEU A 329 5.92 9.82 25.08
N GLY A 330 6.68 8.96 25.76
CA GLY A 330 7.13 9.19 27.14
C GLY A 330 7.90 10.49 27.29
N GLU A 331 8.84 10.77 26.38
CA GLU A 331 9.57 12.04 26.32
C GLU A 331 8.65 13.22 25.99
N TYR A 332 7.77 13.07 25.00
CA TYR A 332 6.81 14.11 24.60
C TYR A 332 5.89 14.55 25.76
N VAL A 333 5.41 13.61 26.57
CA VAL A 333 4.59 13.89 27.76
C VAL A 333 5.41 14.56 28.87
N ALA A 334 6.66 14.12 29.09
CA ALA A 334 7.56 14.73 30.07
C ALA A 334 7.87 16.20 29.71
N GLN A 335 8.02 16.52 28.42
CA GLN A 335 8.22 17.88 27.92
C GLN A 335 6.99 18.78 28.10
N GLN A 336 5.77 18.27 27.94
CA GLN A 336 4.55 19.07 28.17
C GLN A 336 4.29 19.37 29.66
N SER A 337 4.80 18.53 30.56
CA SER A 337 4.57 18.64 32.01
C SER A 337 5.66 19.44 32.74
N SER A 338 6.86 19.55 32.16
CA SER A 338 7.94 20.41 32.66
C SER A 338 7.87 21.78 32.00
N GLY A 339 7.68 22.84 32.80
CA GLY A 339 7.77 24.23 32.32
C GLY A 339 9.19 24.59 31.81
N PRO A 340 9.40 25.79 31.25
CA PRO A 340 10.59 26.16 30.46
C PRO A 340 11.87 26.41 31.29
N GLU A 341 12.15 25.61 32.32
CA GLU A 341 13.36 25.72 33.14
C GLU A 341 14.27 24.49 32.98
N THR A 342 15.20 24.64 32.04
CA THR A 342 16.56 24.07 31.93
C THR A 342 16.94 22.82 32.74
N ALA A 343 17.00 21.68 32.04
CA ALA A 343 18.12 20.73 32.10
C ALA A 343 18.20 19.94 30.76
N SER A 344 19.21 20.25 29.94
CA SER A 344 19.57 19.64 28.64
C SER A 344 18.42 19.34 27.65
N LEU A 345 18.01 20.37 26.90
CA LEU A 345 17.11 20.24 25.73
C LEU A 345 17.63 19.21 24.69
N GLU A 346 18.94 18.98 24.61
CA GLU A 346 19.57 18.02 23.69
C GLU A 346 19.48 16.57 24.16
N ALA A 347 19.44 16.30 25.47
CA ALA A 347 19.25 14.93 25.98
C ALA A 347 17.77 14.55 26.11
N ALA A 348 16.86 15.53 26.07
CA ALA A 348 15.41 15.36 26.28
C ALA A 348 14.62 14.96 25.03
N ARG A 349 15.28 14.87 23.86
CA ARG A 349 14.67 14.50 22.56
C ARG A 349 15.27 13.25 21.94
N ALA A 350 16.08 12.49 22.68
CA ALA A 350 16.83 11.38 22.12
C ALA A 350 15.91 10.28 21.55
N ALA A 351 14.85 9.88 22.27
CA ALA A 351 13.91 8.88 21.78
C ALA A 351 13.01 9.43 20.67
N GLU A 352 12.62 10.70 20.75
CA GLU A 352 11.87 11.34 19.66
C GLU A 352 12.71 11.41 18.36
N ASP A 353 13.95 11.88 18.43
CA ASP A 353 14.87 11.97 17.30
C ASP A 353 15.23 10.58 16.76
N GLU A 354 15.43 9.60 17.64
CA GLU A 354 15.63 8.20 17.26
C GLU A 354 14.41 7.64 16.50
N PHE A 355 13.19 7.92 16.96
CA PHE A 355 11.97 7.47 16.28
C PHE A 355 11.74 8.21 14.96
N GLN A 356 12.01 9.52 14.91
CA GLN A 356 11.99 10.29 13.67
C GLN A 356 13.04 9.79 12.66
N GLY A 357 14.22 9.37 13.13
CA GLY A 357 15.28 8.80 12.30
C GLY A 357 15.06 7.32 11.95
N TYR A 358 14.11 6.63 12.61
CA TYR A 358 13.89 5.21 12.40
C TYR A 358 13.29 4.93 11.02
N VAL A 359 14.08 4.24 10.19
CA VAL A 359 13.70 3.72 8.87
C VAL A 359 14.28 2.31 8.74
N PRO A 360 13.46 1.26 8.82
CA PRO A 360 13.90 -0.13 8.62
C PRO A 360 14.55 -0.33 7.25
N SER A 361 15.63 -1.11 7.19
CA SER A 361 16.38 -1.40 5.95
C SER A 361 15.52 -2.02 4.85
N GLU A 362 14.56 -2.85 5.22
CA GLU A 362 13.62 -3.53 4.34
C GLU A 362 12.79 -2.52 3.56
N PHE A 363 12.39 -1.40 4.20
CA PHE A 363 11.67 -0.32 3.53
C PHE A 363 12.57 0.64 2.74
N VAL A 364 13.89 0.46 2.78
CA VAL A 364 14.85 1.24 1.97
C VAL A 364 15.32 0.44 0.76
N PHE A 365 15.57 -0.86 0.94
CA PHE A 365 16.17 -1.71 -0.10
C PHE A 365 15.15 -2.53 -0.90
N GLU A 366 14.02 -2.91 -0.31
CA GLU A 366 13.04 -3.78 -0.96
C GLU A 366 11.81 -3.02 -1.47
N TRP A 367 11.46 -1.92 -0.80
CA TRP A 367 10.24 -1.15 -1.07
C TRP A 367 10.55 0.33 -1.27
N ASP A 368 9.73 1.01 -2.07
CA ASP A 368 9.73 2.46 -2.31
C ASP A 368 8.47 3.08 -1.67
N PHE A 369 8.27 2.79 -0.38
CA PHE A 369 7.17 3.39 0.36
C PHE A 369 7.52 4.84 0.73
N PRO A 370 6.68 5.83 0.35
CA PRO A 370 6.99 7.25 0.56
C PRO A 370 6.75 7.67 2.01
N GLY A 371 7.48 8.68 2.51
CA GLY A 371 7.13 9.43 3.72
C GLY A 371 7.88 9.10 5.00
N LEU A 372 8.69 8.03 5.07
CA LEU A 372 9.52 7.75 6.25
C LEU A 372 10.71 8.69 6.41
N ASN A 373 11.06 9.44 5.37
CA ASN A 373 12.09 10.49 5.39
C ASN A 373 11.58 11.82 5.94
N LEU A 374 10.27 11.96 6.20
CA LEU A 374 9.71 13.17 6.80
C LEU A 374 10.23 13.36 8.23
N LYS A 375 10.60 14.60 8.54
CA LYS A 375 11.16 15.00 9.84
C LYS A 375 10.66 16.37 10.25
N HIS A 376 10.76 16.66 11.54
CA HIS A 376 10.51 17.98 12.08
C HIS A 376 11.82 18.54 12.65
N MET A 377 12.42 19.51 11.95
CA MET A 377 13.62 20.22 12.43
C MET A 377 13.27 21.70 12.62
N PRO A 378 13.17 22.20 13.86
CA PRO A 378 12.87 23.61 14.10
C PRO A 378 14.00 24.48 13.55
N LEU A 379 13.66 25.55 12.84
CA LEU A 379 14.62 26.51 12.32
C LEU A 379 15.15 27.39 13.46
N GLY A 380 16.17 26.92 14.17
CA GLY A 380 17.03 27.80 14.93
C GLY A 380 17.86 28.63 13.94
N TRP A 381 17.69 29.95 13.94
CA TRP A 381 18.56 30.86 13.17
C TRP A 381 20.06 30.63 13.48
N GLN A 382 20.39 30.04 14.63
CA GLN A 382 21.75 29.71 15.02
C GLN A 382 22.35 28.57 14.18
N ASP A 383 21.58 27.57 13.74
CA ASP A 383 22.12 26.41 13.01
C ASP A 383 22.40 26.67 11.52
N LEU A 384 21.74 27.67 10.94
CA LEU A 384 21.97 28.09 9.54
C LEU A 384 23.28 28.85 9.33
N PHE A 385 23.84 29.47 10.39
CA PHE A 385 25.03 30.33 10.30
C PHE A 385 26.30 29.78 10.95
N ILE A 386 26.23 28.71 11.76
CA ILE A 386 27.43 28.07 12.34
C ILE A 386 28.40 27.56 11.26
N ASN A 387 27.92 27.29 10.04
CA ASN A 387 28.76 26.84 8.93
C ASN A 387 29.32 27.97 8.03
N ILE A 388 29.03 29.25 8.29
CA ILE A 388 29.60 30.36 7.49
C ILE A 388 30.90 30.88 8.12
N ASP A 389 31.02 30.85 9.45
CA ASP A 389 32.22 31.31 10.16
C ASP A 389 33.41 30.34 10.06
N GLY A 390 33.19 29.11 9.56
CA GLY A 390 34.26 28.15 9.23
C GLY A 390 34.75 28.21 7.77
N LEU A 391 34.21 29.14 6.97
CA LEU A 391 34.48 29.26 5.53
C LEU A 391 35.21 30.57 5.15
N PHE A 392 35.73 31.33 6.13
CA PHE A 392 36.60 32.49 5.90
C PHE A 392 37.93 32.39 6.64
#